data_AF-A0A0H4I2L9-F1
#
_entry.id   AF-A0A0H4I2L9-F1
#
_cell.length_a   1.000
_cell.length_b   1.000
_cell.length_c   1.000
_cell.angle_alpha   90.00
_cell.angle_beta   90.00
_cell.angle_gamma   90.00
#
_symmetry.space_group_name_H-M   'P 1'
#
loop_
_entity.id
_entity.type
_entity.pdbx_description
1 polymer ?
#
loop_
_entity_poly.entity_id
_entity_poly.type
_entity_poly.pdbx_seq_one_letter_code
_entity_poly.pdbx_strand_id
1 'polypeptide(L)'
;MNKRIQSVLTTTVLVSLFSAASAMAQQTPAIEQTTEGFSAPAEAGAHTAFYSDAQLHKFVDAQQQMNTLREDYKDRFDNAESEADATSLLGEMNARMAEIIENQNLDIDTYNAIVIAYNSEPRVRNRIDALIP
;
A
#
# COMPACT_ATOMS: atom_id res chain seq x y z
N MET A 1 2.68 30.76 31.74
CA MET A 1 4.05 31.24 32.02
C MET A 1 5.00 30.44 31.14
N ASN A 2 5.69 31.13 30.25
CA ASN A 2 6.40 30.62 29.07
C ASN A 2 7.80 30.09 29.44
N LYS A 3 8.34 29.15 28.64
CA LYS A 3 9.74 29.22 28.19
C LYS A 3 9.89 28.72 26.76
N ARG A 4 10.34 29.63 25.89
CA ARG A 4 10.71 29.40 24.49
C ARG A 4 12.12 28.84 24.45
N ILE A 5 12.36 27.80 23.65
CA ILE A 5 13.72 27.37 23.31
C ILE A 5 13.99 27.82 21.88
N GLN A 6 15.08 28.57 21.75
CA GLN A 6 15.49 29.30 20.58
C GLN A 6 16.31 28.44 19.62
N SER A 7 16.19 28.83 18.36
CA SER A 7 16.87 28.36 17.15
C SER A 7 18.40 28.43 17.23
N VAL A 8 19.09 27.50 16.55
CA VAL A 8 20.45 27.74 16.03
C VAL A 8 20.50 27.25 14.58
N LEU A 9 20.54 28.23 13.69
CA LEU A 9 20.87 28.13 12.28
C LEU A 9 22.39 28.24 12.16
N THR A 10 23.08 27.24 11.61
CA THR A 10 24.49 27.38 11.21
C THR A 10 24.68 26.87 9.78
N THR A 11 24.80 27.84 8.87
CA THR A 11 25.19 27.74 7.47
C THR A 11 26.71 27.59 7.34
N THR A 12 27.19 27.16 6.15
CA THR A 12 28.52 27.45 5.51
C THR A 12 29.47 26.22 5.46
N VAL A 13 30.05 25.73 4.36
CA VAL A 13 30.13 26.17 2.93
C VAL A 13 30.59 25.02 2.01
N LEU A 14 30.35 25.29 0.72
CA LEU A 14 30.59 24.62 -0.57
C LEU A 14 31.96 23.98 -0.91
N VAL A 15 31.83 22.89 -1.70
CA VAL A 15 32.43 22.53 -3.03
C VAL A 15 33.90 22.12 -3.16
N SER A 16 34.10 20.91 -3.73
CA SER A 16 34.93 20.58 -4.92
C SER A 16 34.99 19.04 -5.10
N LEU A 17 35.04 18.39 -6.26
CA LEU A 17 35.01 18.68 -7.69
C LEU A 17 34.69 17.35 -8.41
N PHE A 18 34.05 17.44 -9.57
CA PHE A 18 33.56 16.38 -10.46
C PHE A 18 34.60 15.30 -10.86
N SER A 19 34.19 14.04 -10.92
CA SER A 19 34.71 13.03 -11.86
C SER A 19 33.62 11.98 -12.18
N ALA A 20 32.98 12.20 -13.33
CA ALA A 20 32.33 11.27 -14.27
C ALA A 20 31.50 10.05 -13.78
N ALA A 21 30.28 9.97 -14.34
CA ALA A 21 29.35 8.82 -14.42
C ALA A 21 28.68 8.42 -13.10
N SER A 22 27.50 8.97 -12.77
CA SER A 22 26.22 8.45 -13.28
C SER A 22 25.12 9.51 -13.15
N ALA A 23 24.13 9.44 -14.03
CA ALA A 23 23.06 10.42 -14.19
C ALA A 23 22.26 10.71 -12.89
N MET A 24 21.91 11.98 -12.76
CA MET A 24 21.26 12.66 -11.64
C MET A 24 19.79 12.24 -11.49
N ALA A 25 19.30 12.06 -10.25
CA ALA A 25 18.03 12.63 -9.78
C ALA A 25 17.86 12.42 -8.26
N GLN A 26 18.32 13.43 -7.53
CA GLN A 26 17.75 14.03 -6.32
C GLN A 26 16.91 13.17 -5.36
N GLN A 27 17.56 12.95 -4.21
CA GLN A 27 17.01 12.58 -2.91
C GLN A 27 15.85 13.52 -2.51
N THR A 28 14.64 12.99 -2.59
CA THR A 28 13.50 13.42 -1.77
C THR A 28 13.25 12.25 -0.82
N PRO A 29 13.04 12.44 0.49
CA PRO A 29 12.48 11.36 1.30
C PRO A 29 11.06 11.14 0.78
N ALA A 30 10.91 10.19 -0.14
CA ALA A 30 9.62 9.62 -0.43
C ALA A 30 9.16 9.01 0.90
N ILE A 31 8.02 9.50 1.39
CA ILE A 31 7.25 8.83 2.42
C ILE A 31 6.83 7.53 1.74
N GLU A 32 7.65 6.49 1.87
CA GLU A 32 7.25 5.14 1.54
C GLU A 32 6.05 4.86 2.44
N GLN A 33 4.86 4.85 1.84
CA GLN A 33 3.69 4.23 2.44
C GLN A 33 4.03 2.76 2.66
N THR A 34 4.64 2.47 3.80
CA THR A 34 4.68 1.13 4.39
C THR A 34 3.26 0.78 4.80
N THR A 35 2.46 0.34 3.82
CA THR A 35 1.38 -0.61 4.10
C THR A 35 2.04 -1.96 4.43
N GLU A 36 2.71 -2.01 5.58
CA GLU A 36 3.14 -3.24 6.23
C GLU A 36 1.94 -3.79 6.99
N GLY A 37 1.13 -4.57 6.28
CA GLY A 37 -0.12 -5.13 6.78
C GLY A 37 -0.65 -6.25 5.90
N PHE A 38 0.23 -7.08 5.35
CA PHE A 38 -0.08 -8.45 4.93
C PHE A 38 1.26 -9.19 4.82
N SER A 39 1.40 -10.28 5.55
CA SER A 39 2.61 -11.11 5.56
C SER A 39 3.08 -11.46 4.14
N ALA A 40 4.41 -11.47 3.96
CA ALA A 40 5.10 -11.78 2.72
C ALA A 40 4.43 -12.90 1.92
N PRO A 41 4.36 -12.81 0.58
CA PRO A 41 3.84 -13.92 -0.21
C PRO A 41 4.79 -15.11 -0.02
N ALA A 42 4.29 -16.13 0.66
CA ALA A 42 4.81 -17.48 0.49
C ALA A 42 4.87 -17.76 -1.01
N GLU A 43 5.94 -18.40 -1.47
CA GLU A 43 6.21 -18.75 -2.87
C GLU A 43 4.97 -19.37 -3.55
N ALA A 44 4.09 -18.50 -4.07
CA ALA A 44 3.09 -18.86 -5.03
C ALA A 44 3.88 -19.07 -6.31
N GLY A 45 4.17 -20.33 -6.62
CA GLY A 45 4.76 -20.73 -7.88
C GLY A 45 4.10 -19.97 -9.03
N ALA A 46 4.89 -19.62 -10.04
CA ALA A 46 4.44 -18.97 -11.25
C ALA A 46 3.43 -19.86 -11.99
N HIS A 47 2.21 -19.93 -11.47
CA HIS A 47 1.04 -20.28 -12.20
C HIS A 47 0.80 -19.09 -13.11
N THR A 48 0.92 -19.31 -14.43
CA THR A 48 0.29 -18.44 -15.42
C THR A 48 -1.23 -18.55 -15.20
N ALA A 49 -1.72 -17.98 -14.11
CA ALA A 49 -3.12 -17.97 -13.75
C ALA A 49 -3.79 -17.01 -14.72
N PHE A 50 -4.48 -17.56 -15.72
CA PHE A 50 -5.31 -16.76 -16.59
C PHE A 50 -6.53 -16.30 -15.80
N TYR A 51 -6.51 -15.05 -15.34
CA TYR A 51 -7.66 -14.42 -14.70
C TYR A 51 -8.71 -14.05 -15.75
N SER A 52 -9.95 -14.46 -15.53
CA SER A 52 -11.09 -14.03 -16.36
C SER A 52 -11.37 -12.54 -16.17
N ASP A 53 -11.96 -11.89 -17.18
CA ASP A 53 -12.34 -10.47 -17.06
C ASP A 53 -13.30 -10.25 -15.88
N ALA A 54 -14.22 -11.18 -15.63
CA ALA A 54 -15.13 -11.13 -14.50
C ALA A 54 -14.40 -11.15 -13.14
N GLN A 55 -13.32 -11.92 -13.00
CA GLN A 55 -12.50 -11.91 -11.78
C GLN A 55 -11.75 -10.58 -11.63
N LEU A 56 -11.25 -10.01 -12.72
CA LEU A 56 -10.55 -8.71 -12.69
C LEU A 56 -11.50 -7.55 -12.36
N HIS A 57 -12.73 -7.57 -12.88
CA HIS A 57 -13.76 -6.59 -12.50
C HIS A 57 -14.08 -6.67 -11.01
N LYS A 58 -14.37 -7.87 -10.49
CA LYS A 58 -14.61 -8.08 -9.05
C LYS A 58 -13.42 -7.62 -8.20
N PHE A 59 -12.20 -7.84 -8.67
CA PHE A 59 -11.01 -7.36 -8.00
C PHE A 59 -10.97 -5.83 -7.93
N VAL A 60 -11.27 -5.13 -9.03
CA VAL A 60 -11.34 -3.66 -9.05
C VAL A 60 -12.42 -3.14 -8.10
N ASP A 61 -13.61 -3.74 -8.11
CA ASP A 61 -14.71 -3.36 -7.21
C ASP A 61 -14.34 -3.60 -5.73
N ALA A 62 -13.64 -4.70 -5.44
CA ALA A 62 -13.10 -4.97 -4.11
C ALA A 62 -12.02 -3.94 -3.71
N GLN A 63 -11.12 -3.56 -4.61
CA GLN A 63 -10.06 -2.57 -4.33
C GLN A 63 -10.64 -1.19 -4.00
N GLN A 64 -11.70 -0.76 -4.66
CA GLN A 64 -12.35 0.52 -4.35
C GLN A 64 -12.91 0.54 -2.92
N GLN A 65 -13.59 -0.55 -2.52
CA GLN A 65 -14.08 -0.71 -1.15
C GLN A 65 -12.93 -0.84 -0.14
N MET A 66 -11.86 -1.54 -0.52
CA MET A 66 -10.66 -1.71 0.29
C MET A 66 -9.97 -0.36 0.56
N ASN A 67 -9.91 0.53 -0.43
CA ASN A 67 -9.37 1.88 -0.26
C ASN A 67 -10.21 2.70 0.71
N THR A 68 -11.54 2.63 0.58
CA THR A 68 -12.47 3.29 1.51
C THR A 68 -12.28 2.76 2.94
N LEU A 69 -12.14 1.45 3.11
CA LEU A 69 -11.86 0.83 4.41
C LEU A 69 -10.53 1.31 5.00
N ARG A 70 -9.46 1.36 4.19
CA ARG A 70 -8.14 1.83 4.63
C ARG A 70 -8.18 3.28 5.10
N GLU A 71 -8.91 4.13 4.41
CA GLU A 71 -9.09 5.54 4.81
C GLU A 71 -9.84 5.64 6.15
N ASP A 72 -10.95 4.92 6.32
CA ASP A 72 -11.70 4.86 7.59
C ASP A 72 -10.81 4.39 8.75
N TYR A 73 -10.08 3.29 8.55
CA TYR A 73 -9.24 2.75 9.59
C TYR A 73 -8.00 3.59 9.88
N LYS A 74 -7.44 4.30 8.88
CA LYS A 74 -6.37 5.27 9.13
C LYS A 74 -6.83 6.30 10.15
N ASP A 75 -8.01 6.87 9.98
CA ASP A 75 -8.56 7.84 10.91
C ASP A 75 -8.82 7.22 12.30
N ARG A 76 -9.30 5.96 12.36
CA ARG A 76 -9.49 5.25 13.63
C ARG A 76 -8.16 4.98 14.35
N PHE A 77 -7.10 4.59 13.62
CA PHE A 77 -5.77 4.39 14.17
C PHE A 77 -5.15 5.69 14.69
N ASP A 78 -5.32 6.80 13.96
CA ASP A 78 -4.86 8.13 14.38
C ASP A 78 -5.50 8.58 15.71
N ASN A 79 -6.69 8.04 16.04
CA ASN A 79 -7.45 8.31 17.26
C ASN A 79 -7.38 7.19 18.32
N ALA A 80 -6.57 6.15 18.12
CA ALA A 80 -6.46 5.06 19.09
C ALA A 80 -5.78 5.54 20.39
N GLU A 81 -6.38 5.24 21.55
CA GLU A 81 -5.89 5.71 22.84
C GLU A 81 -4.80 4.81 23.43
N SER A 82 -4.68 3.58 22.93
CA SER A 82 -3.74 2.58 23.42
C SER A 82 -3.31 1.57 22.35
N GLU A 83 -2.23 0.83 22.63
CA GLU A 83 -1.79 -0.30 21.81
C GLU A 83 -2.83 -1.43 21.74
N ALA A 84 -3.60 -1.63 22.81
CA ALA A 84 -4.68 -2.60 22.83
C ALA A 84 -5.80 -2.21 21.87
N ASP A 85 -6.15 -0.92 21.81
CA ASP A 85 -7.14 -0.40 20.87
C ASP A 85 -6.66 -0.55 19.43
N ALA A 86 -5.39 -0.20 19.16
CA ALA A 86 -4.79 -0.42 17.85
C ALA A 86 -4.82 -1.90 17.43
N THR A 87 -4.53 -2.82 18.36
CA THR A 87 -4.60 -4.27 18.07
C THR A 87 -6.03 -4.71 17.75
N SER A 88 -7.03 -4.21 18.47
CA SER A 88 -8.45 -4.49 18.20
C SER A 88 -8.88 -3.94 16.83
N LEU A 89 -8.47 -2.71 16.51
CA LEU A 89 -8.74 -2.10 15.20
C LEU A 89 -8.14 -2.92 14.06
N LEU A 90 -6.91 -3.41 14.22
CA LEU A 90 -6.27 -4.27 13.22
C LEU A 90 -7.06 -5.56 12.97
N GLY A 91 -7.54 -6.20 14.04
CA GLY A 91 -8.38 -7.40 13.93
C GLY A 91 -9.70 -7.13 13.21
N GLU A 92 -10.37 -6.04 13.55
CA GLU A 92 -11.63 -5.63 12.90
C GLU A 92 -11.41 -5.31 11.41
N MET A 93 -10.33 -4.58 11.10
CA MET A 93 -9.95 -4.26 9.72
C MET A 93 -9.76 -5.55 8.91
N ASN A 94 -9.00 -6.52 9.43
CA ASN A 94 -8.77 -7.80 8.76
C ASN A 94 -10.07 -8.56 8.47
N ALA A 95 -11.01 -8.58 9.42
CA ALA A 95 -12.33 -9.20 9.21
C ALA A 95 -13.11 -8.48 8.10
N ARG A 96 -13.12 -7.14 8.10
CA ARG A 96 -13.77 -6.33 7.06
C ARG A 96 -13.16 -6.52 5.69
N MET A 97 -11.82 -6.66 5.60
CA MET A 97 -11.15 -6.94 4.34
C MET A 97 -11.63 -8.26 3.73
N ALA A 98 -11.77 -9.31 4.55
CA ALA A 98 -12.30 -10.60 4.10
C ALA A 98 -13.76 -10.48 3.63
N GLU A 99 -14.62 -9.81 4.40
CA GLU A 99 -16.03 -9.57 4.03
C GLU A 99 -16.16 -8.85 2.67
N ILE A 100 -15.33 -7.84 2.41
CA ILE A 100 -15.34 -7.11 1.13
C ILE A 100 -15.07 -8.08 -0.04
N ILE A 101 -14.05 -8.93 0.09
CA ILE A 101 -13.66 -9.88 -0.96
C ILE A 101 -14.78 -10.91 -1.18
N GLU A 102 -15.31 -11.50 -0.11
CA GLU A 102 -16.39 -12.49 -0.18
C GLU A 102 -17.67 -11.92 -0.79
N ASN A 103 -18.03 -10.67 -0.46
CA ASN A 103 -19.19 -9.98 -1.02
C ASN A 103 -19.09 -9.78 -2.55
N GLN A 104 -17.87 -9.69 -3.10
CA GLN A 104 -17.67 -9.67 -4.56
C GLN A 104 -17.81 -11.06 -5.20
N ASN A 105 -18.12 -12.10 -4.42
CA ASN A 105 -18.09 -13.49 -4.86
C ASN A 105 -16.73 -13.83 -5.50
N LEU A 106 -15.67 -13.35 -4.85
CA LEU A 106 -14.28 -13.63 -5.19
C LEU A 106 -13.66 -14.39 -4.02
N ASP A 107 -12.87 -15.39 -4.33
CA ASP A 107 -12.14 -16.16 -3.32
C ASP A 107 -10.89 -15.38 -2.85
N ILE A 108 -10.53 -15.51 -1.57
CA ILE A 108 -9.43 -14.77 -0.95
C ILE A 108 -8.09 -15.14 -1.59
N ASP A 109 -7.85 -16.43 -1.89
CA ASP A 109 -6.61 -16.85 -2.54
C ASP A 109 -6.52 -16.29 -3.96
N THR A 110 -7.65 -16.27 -4.68
CA THR A 110 -7.73 -15.65 -6.01
C THR A 110 -7.46 -14.15 -5.95
N TYR A 111 -8.05 -13.43 -5.00
CA TYR A 111 -7.79 -12.00 -4.79
C TYR A 111 -6.30 -11.74 -4.53
N ASN A 112 -5.69 -12.48 -3.61
CA ASN A 112 -4.27 -12.35 -3.26
C ASN A 112 -3.36 -12.66 -4.45
N ALA A 113 -3.68 -13.70 -5.23
CA ALA A 113 -2.94 -14.02 -6.45
C ALA A 113 -2.99 -12.86 -7.46
N ILE A 114 -4.15 -12.22 -7.63
CA ILE A 114 -4.30 -11.04 -8.50
C ILE A 114 -3.49 -9.85 -7.96
N VAL A 115 -3.44 -9.63 -6.63
CA VAL A 115 -2.57 -8.58 -6.02
C VAL A 115 -1.11 -8.81 -6.40
N ILE A 116 -0.62 -10.04 -6.27
CA ILE A 116 0.77 -10.38 -6.61
C ILE A 116 1.00 -10.15 -8.11
N ALA A 117 0.12 -10.67 -8.97
CA ALA A 117 0.23 -10.55 -10.41
C ALA A 117 0.12 -9.10 -10.91
N TYR A 118 -0.70 -8.26 -10.30
CA TYR A 118 -0.77 -6.83 -10.63
C TYR A 118 0.59 -6.14 -10.44
N ASN A 119 1.36 -6.53 -9.41
CA ASN A 119 2.67 -5.98 -9.11
C ASN A 119 3.80 -6.58 -9.95
N SER A 120 3.72 -7.86 -10.33
CA SER A 120 4.80 -8.57 -11.03
C SER A 120 4.58 -8.77 -12.54
N GLU A 121 3.34 -8.75 -13.02
CA GLU A 121 2.96 -9.09 -14.39
C GLU A 121 2.37 -7.89 -15.14
N PRO A 122 3.11 -7.26 -16.08
CA PRO A 122 2.63 -6.09 -16.82
C PRO A 122 1.33 -6.33 -17.58
N ARG A 123 1.09 -7.55 -18.06
CA ARG A 123 -0.14 -7.90 -18.79
C ARG A 123 -1.37 -7.87 -17.88
N VAL A 124 -1.24 -8.36 -16.65
CA VAL A 124 -2.33 -8.37 -15.67
C VAL A 124 -2.60 -6.94 -15.22
N ARG A 125 -1.55 -6.17 -14.91
CA ARG A 125 -1.66 -4.73 -14.61
C ARG A 125 -2.41 -3.96 -15.67
N ASN A 126 -1.98 -4.05 -16.93
CA ASN A 126 -2.62 -3.31 -18.03
C ASN A 126 -4.10 -3.68 -18.20
N ARG A 127 -4.47 -4.94 -17.95
CA ARG A 127 -5.89 -5.35 -17.99
C ARG A 127 -6.68 -4.74 -16.85
N ILE A 128 -6.15 -4.73 -15.63
CA ILE A 128 -6.80 -4.14 -14.46
C ILE A 128 -6.91 -2.62 -14.61
N ASP A 129 -5.84 -1.93 -15.03
CA ASP A 129 -5.83 -0.48 -15.22
C ASP A 129 -6.88 -0.03 -16.24
N ALA A 130 -7.15 -0.85 -17.26
CA ALA A 130 -8.19 -0.57 -18.26
C ALA A 130 -9.63 -0.72 -17.72
N LEU A 131 -9.81 -1.32 -16.55
CA LEU A 131 -11.11 -1.47 -15.88
C LEU A 131 -11.36 -0.41 -14.80
N ILE A 132 -10.34 0.37 -14.44
CA ILE A 132 -10.47 1.46 -13.47
C ILE A 132 -11.19 2.64 -14.18
N PRO A 133 -12.29 3.17 -13.62
CA PRO A 133 -13.07 4.25 -14.21
C PRO A 133 -12.35 5.60 -14.25
#